data_AF-A0A1Y6ALN1-F1
#
_entry.id   AF-A0A1Y6ALN1-F1
#
_cell.length_a   1.000
_cell.length_b   1.000
_cell.length_c   1.000
_cell.angle_alpha   90.00
_cell.angle_beta   90.00
_cell.angle_gamma   90.00
#
_symmetry.space_group_name_H-M   'P 1'
#
loop_
_entity.id
_entity.type
_entity.pdbx_description
1 polymer ?
#
loop_
_entity_poly.entity_id
_entity_poly.type
_entity_poly.pdbx_seq_one_letter_code
_entity_poly.pdbx_strand_id
1 'polypeptide(L)'
;MGKLFFKICFFALMTVCSFATKVIYAEESQQNNYPIILVNGFAGWGREEILGVNYWGGVHDIQEELKRNGYTVHTAAVGPVSSNWDRACELYAQINGGTVDYGATHAEKHGHNRLIVVSDYLFWEEDSI
;
A
#
# COMPACT_ATOMS: atom_id res chain seq x y z
N MET A 1 -17.01 -16.43 -64.08
CA MET A 1 -17.72 -15.71 -63.00
C MET A 1 -17.57 -16.34 -61.62
N GLY A 2 -17.66 -17.67 -61.44
CA GLY A 2 -17.61 -18.31 -60.11
C GLY A 2 -16.32 -18.13 -59.28
N LYS A 3 -15.13 -18.09 -59.91
CA LYS A 3 -13.84 -17.95 -59.18
C LYS A 3 -13.61 -16.57 -58.56
N LEU A 4 -14.23 -15.52 -59.12
CA LEU A 4 -14.14 -14.15 -58.60
C LEU A 4 -15.13 -13.95 -57.46
N PHE A 5 -16.35 -14.48 -57.60
CA PHE A 5 -17.34 -14.51 -56.52
C PHE A 5 -16.84 -15.27 -55.29
N PHE A 6 -16.18 -16.41 -55.49
CA PHE A 6 -15.62 -17.20 -54.39
C PHE A 6 -14.49 -16.45 -53.64
N LYS A 7 -13.64 -15.71 -54.36
CA LYS A 7 -12.60 -14.86 -53.75
C LYS A 7 -13.18 -13.67 -52.99
N ILE A 8 -14.21 -13.01 -53.54
CA ILE A 8 -14.88 -11.88 -52.87
C ILE A 8 -15.56 -12.35 -51.58
N CYS A 9 -16.28 -13.48 -51.62
CA CYS A 9 -16.89 -14.05 -50.41
C CYS A 9 -15.82 -14.49 -49.39
N PHE A 10 -14.69 -15.06 -49.84
CA PHE A 10 -13.61 -15.49 -48.94
C PHE A 10 -12.92 -14.29 -48.26
N PHE A 11 -12.64 -13.21 -49.00
CA PHE A 11 -12.08 -11.98 -48.41
C PHE A 11 -13.07 -11.25 -47.52
N ALA A 12 -14.36 -11.18 -47.90
CA ALA A 12 -15.40 -10.59 -47.05
C ALA A 12 -15.55 -11.38 -45.73
N LEU A 13 -15.51 -12.71 -45.78
CA LEU A 13 -15.61 -13.58 -44.60
C LEU A 13 -14.41 -13.43 -43.66
N MET A 14 -13.19 -13.38 -44.20
CA MET A 14 -11.97 -13.18 -43.39
C MET A 14 -11.91 -11.79 -42.74
N THR A 15 -12.43 -10.76 -43.41
CA THR A 15 -12.44 -9.39 -42.85
C THR A 15 -13.47 -9.26 -41.72
N VAL A 16 -14.61 -9.96 -41.79
CA VAL A 16 -15.62 -10.00 -40.72
C VAL A 16 -15.09 -10.74 -39.47
N CYS A 17 -14.27 -11.77 -39.64
CA CYS A 17 -13.68 -12.51 -38.51
C CYS A 17 -12.68 -11.69 -37.67
N SER A 18 -12.02 -10.67 -38.25
CA SER A 18 -11.03 -9.86 -37.52
C SER A 18 -11.62 -8.77 -36.61
N PHE A 19 -12.92 -8.46 -36.72
CA PHE A 19 -13.58 -7.43 -35.88
C PHE A 19 -14.31 -8.01 -34.65
N ALA A 20 -14.38 -9.33 -34.51
CA ALA A 20 -15.19 -9.99 -33.48
C ALA A 20 -14.39 -10.54 -32.28
N THR A 21 -13.09 -10.31 -32.20
CA THR A 21 -12.30 -10.68 -31.01
C THR A 21 -12.58 -9.67 -29.90
N LYS A 22 -13.62 -9.94 -29.10
CA LYS A 22 -13.72 -9.33 -27.77
C LYS A 22 -12.55 -9.86 -26.94
N VAL A 23 -11.61 -8.98 -26.59
CA VAL A 23 -10.60 -9.30 -25.58
C VAL A 23 -11.36 -9.39 -24.25
N ILE A 24 -11.63 -10.61 -23.81
CA ILE A 24 -12.20 -10.86 -22.49
C ILE A 24 -11.04 -10.75 -21.51
N TYR A 25 -10.87 -9.57 -20.92
CA TYR A 25 -10.09 -9.46 -19.69
C TYR A 25 -10.88 -10.17 -18.60
N ALA A 26 -10.20 -11.00 -17.81
CA ALA A 26 -10.82 -11.49 -16.58
C ALA A 26 -11.19 -10.27 -15.72
N GLU A 27 -12.42 -10.21 -15.20
CA GLU A 27 -12.74 -9.23 -14.18
C GLU A 27 -11.86 -9.53 -12.97
N GLU A 28 -10.92 -8.64 -12.68
CA GLU A 28 -10.16 -8.69 -11.44
C GLU A 28 -11.09 -8.23 -10.32
N SER A 29 -11.85 -9.17 -9.77
CA SER A 29 -12.74 -8.88 -8.64
C SER A 29 -11.88 -8.63 -7.40
N GLN A 30 -11.96 -7.43 -6.83
CA GLN A 30 -11.34 -7.12 -5.55
C GLN A 30 -11.89 -8.07 -4.47
N GLN A 31 -11.02 -8.94 -3.93
CA GLN A 31 -11.43 -9.97 -2.98
C GLN A 31 -11.63 -9.46 -1.55
N ASN A 32 -11.03 -8.32 -1.21
CA ASN A 32 -11.14 -7.67 0.10
C ASN A 32 -10.85 -6.16 0.00
N ASN A 33 -11.27 -5.42 1.03
CA ASN A 33 -11.04 -3.99 1.18
C ASN A 33 -10.13 -3.66 2.38
N TYR A 34 -9.17 -4.54 2.70
CA TYR A 34 -8.26 -4.28 3.80
C TYR A 34 -7.31 -3.12 3.48
N PRO A 35 -7.01 -2.24 4.46
CA PRO A 35 -6.07 -1.16 4.25
C PRO A 35 -4.64 -1.70 4.08
N ILE A 36 -3.82 -0.98 3.33
CA ILE A 36 -2.39 -1.22 3.20
C ILE A 36 -1.67 -0.33 4.22
N ILE A 37 -0.84 -0.93 5.08
CA ILE A 37 0.03 -0.21 6.00
C ILE A 37 1.48 -0.36 5.53
N LEU A 38 2.07 0.74 5.09
CA LEU A 38 3.47 0.80 4.67
C LEU A 38 4.36 1.02 5.89
N VAL A 39 5.29 0.10 6.16
CA VAL A 39 6.14 0.13 7.36
C VAL A 39 7.61 0.25 6.95
N ASN A 40 8.28 1.31 7.37
CA ASN A 40 9.67 1.56 7.01
C ASN A 40 10.65 0.51 7.57
N GLY A 41 11.78 0.36 6.88
CA GLY A 41 12.90 -0.50 7.28
C GLY A 41 13.94 0.20 8.17
N PHE A 42 15.15 -0.38 8.20
CA PHE A 42 16.32 0.24 8.82
C PHE A 42 16.62 1.60 8.16
N ALA A 43 16.96 2.59 8.98
CA ALA A 43 17.22 3.97 8.55
C ALA A 43 16.08 4.63 7.77
N GLY A 44 14.83 4.18 7.96
CA GLY A 44 13.65 4.81 7.39
C GLY A 44 13.10 5.97 8.24
N TRP A 45 12.15 6.72 7.68
CA TRP A 45 11.60 7.92 8.29
C TRP A 45 10.13 8.09 7.91
N GLY A 46 9.40 8.90 8.67
CA GLY A 46 8.01 9.27 8.46
C GLY A 46 7.81 10.32 7.36
N ARG A 47 6.54 10.59 7.04
CA ARG A 47 6.17 11.46 5.89
C ARG A 47 6.55 12.94 6.07
N GLU A 48 6.58 13.43 7.31
CA GLU A 48 6.93 14.82 7.64
C GLU A 48 8.42 15.03 7.90
N GLU A 49 9.21 13.95 7.89
CA GLU A 49 10.65 13.99 8.08
C GLU A 49 11.39 14.29 6.76
N ILE A 50 12.69 14.57 6.85
CA ILE A 50 13.58 14.80 5.69
C ILE A 50 12.99 15.81 4.68
N LEU A 51 12.46 16.92 5.19
CA LEU A 51 11.88 18.00 4.37
C LEU A 51 10.75 17.53 3.44
N GLY A 52 9.99 16.51 3.85
CA GLY A 52 8.85 15.98 3.09
C GLY A 52 9.23 15.03 1.96
N VAL A 53 10.49 14.57 1.88
CA VAL A 53 10.88 13.50 0.97
C VAL A 53 10.33 12.19 1.54
N ASN A 54 9.44 11.52 0.79
CA ASN A 54 8.81 10.30 1.26
C ASN A 54 9.79 9.12 1.24
N TYR A 55 9.86 8.35 2.33
CA TYR A 55 10.56 7.05 2.30
C TYR A 55 9.97 6.13 1.22
N TRP A 56 8.64 6.14 1.12
CA TRP A 56 7.88 5.41 0.09
C TRP A 56 7.65 6.28 -1.15
N GLY A 57 8.67 6.38 -2.00
CA GLY A 57 8.56 7.04 -3.31
C GLY A 57 9.58 8.15 -3.56
N GLY A 58 10.37 8.53 -2.56
CA GLY A 58 11.35 9.61 -2.66
C GLY A 58 10.67 10.94 -2.97
N VAL A 59 10.90 11.45 -4.17
CA VAL A 59 10.23 12.65 -4.70
C VAL A 59 8.79 12.40 -5.13
N HIS A 60 8.38 11.14 -5.25
CA HIS A 60 7.00 10.71 -5.48
C HIS A 60 6.35 10.28 -4.16
N ASP A 61 5.03 10.16 -4.17
CA ASP A 61 4.25 9.75 -3.00
C ASP A 61 3.45 8.49 -3.34
N ILE A 62 4.02 7.32 -2.99
CA ILE A 62 3.41 6.02 -3.29
C ILE A 62 2.08 5.86 -2.52
N GLN A 63 2.00 6.36 -1.28
CA GLN A 63 0.76 6.29 -0.50
C GLN A 63 -0.36 7.04 -1.25
N GLU A 64 -0.11 8.28 -1.63
CA GLU A 64 -1.14 9.10 -2.30
C GLU A 64 -1.44 8.60 -3.72
N GLU A 65 -0.48 7.99 -4.41
CA GLU A 65 -0.74 7.31 -5.68
C GLU A 65 -1.66 6.10 -5.53
N LEU A 66 -1.42 5.25 -4.53
CA LEU A 66 -2.29 4.11 -4.24
C LEU A 66 -3.68 4.58 -3.79
N LYS A 67 -3.78 5.64 -2.98
CA LYS A 67 -5.07 6.25 -2.61
C LYS A 67 -5.85 6.73 -3.83
N ARG A 68 -5.20 7.43 -4.78
CA ARG A 68 -5.83 7.86 -6.04
C ARG A 68 -6.35 6.69 -6.88
N ASN A 69 -5.77 5.51 -6.73
CA ASN A 69 -6.18 4.28 -7.41
C ASN A 69 -7.24 3.46 -6.64
N GLY A 70 -7.81 4.02 -5.56
CA GLY A 70 -8.92 3.41 -4.82
C GLY A 70 -8.52 2.51 -3.66
N TYR A 71 -7.25 2.50 -3.24
CA TYR A 71 -6.81 1.74 -2.07
C TYR A 71 -6.79 2.62 -0.81
N THR A 72 -7.26 2.09 0.32
CA THR A 72 -6.99 2.72 1.62
C THR A 72 -5.54 2.42 2.01
N VAL A 73 -4.69 3.44 2.09
CA VAL A 73 -3.26 3.28 2.38
C VAL A 73 -2.80 4.26 3.44
N HIS A 74 -2.04 3.76 4.41
CA HIS A 74 -1.39 4.59 5.41
C HIS A 74 0.10 4.24 5.56
N THR A 75 0.88 5.14 6.14
CA THR A 75 2.32 4.96 6.41
C THR A 75 2.56 4.98 7.91
N ALA A 76 3.18 3.93 8.44
CA ALA A 76 3.65 3.87 9.82
C ALA A 76 5.16 4.15 9.86
N ALA A 77 5.58 4.94 10.84
CA ALA A 77 6.98 5.34 11.04
C ALA A 77 7.50 4.73 12.34
N VAL A 78 8.19 3.59 12.24
CA VAL A 78 8.82 2.90 13.39
C VAL A 78 10.30 3.24 13.49
N GLY A 79 10.88 3.02 14.67
CA GLY A 79 12.25 3.40 15.00
C GLY A 79 13.28 2.91 13.97
N PRO A 80 14.07 3.81 13.34
CA PRO A 80 14.97 3.47 12.23
C PRO A 80 16.12 2.54 12.64
N VAL A 81 16.46 2.53 13.92
CA VAL A 81 17.58 1.76 14.50
C VAL A 81 17.16 0.94 15.71
N SER A 82 15.84 0.86 15.98
CA SER A 82 15.27 0.12 17.11
C SER A 82 15.27 -1.39 16.83
N SER A 83 15.13 -2.19 17.89
CA SER A 83 14.97 -3.64 17.74
C SER A 83 13.66 -3.98 17.02
N ASN A 84 13.56 -5.17 16.41
CA ASN A 84 12.28 -5.60 15.83
C ASN A 84 11.18 -5.75 16.89
N TRP A 85 11.54 -6.06 18.14
CA TRP A 85 10.59 -6.09 19.25
C TRP A 85 9.98 -4.72 19.48
N ASP A 86 10.84 -3.71 19.62
CA ASP A 86 10.42 -2.34 19.87
C ASP A 86 9.58 -1.79 18.71
N ARG A 87 10.04 -2.02 17.47
CA ARG A 87 9.32 -1.61 16.25
C ARG A 87 7.93 -2.26 16.15
N ALA A 88 7.77 -3.50 16.61
CA ALA A 88 6.46 -4.15 16.63
C ALA A 88 5.52 -3.53 17.67
N CYS A 89 6.02 -3.19 18.86
CA CYS A 89 5.26 -2.46 19.88
C CYS A 89 4.86 -1.06 19.39
N GLU A 90 5.78 -0.35 18.75
CA GLU A 90 5.54 0.97 18.14
C GLU A 90 4.45 0.89 17.06
N LEU A 91 4.58 -0.06 16.13
CA LEU A 91 3.60 -0.27 15.06
C LEU A 91 2.22 -0.62 15.63
N TYR A 92 2.16 -1.47 16.65
CA TYR A 92 0.90 -1.82 17.31
C TYR A 92 0.21 -0.59 17.91
N ALA A 93 0.96 0.26 18.61
CA ALA A 93 0.43 1.48 19.22
C ALA A 93 0.01 2.51 18.16
N GLN A 94 0.76 2.64 17.07
CA GLN A 94 0.36 3.51 15.95
C GLN A 94 -0.95 3.04 15.33
N ILE A 95 -1.09 1.74 15.02
CA ILE A 95 -2.30 1.18 14.41
C ILE A 95 -3.52 1.28 15.34
N ASN A 96 -3.40 0.92 16.61
CA ASN A 96 -4.54 0.84 17.52
C ASN A 96 -4.79 2.12 18.34
N GLY A 97 -3.86 3.07 18.30
CA GLY A 97 -3.83 4.23 19.18
C GLY A 97 -3.30 3.89 20.58
N GLY A 98 -2.74 4.91 21.25
CA GLY A 98 -2.32 4.86 22.64
C GLY A 98 -0.80 4.89 22.83
N THR A 99 -0.37 4.48 24.01
CA THR A 99 1.04 4.51 24.44
C THR A 99 1.75 3.24 24.00
N VAL A 100 2.98 3.35 23.47
CA VAL A 100 3.83 2.18 23.23
C VAL A 100 4.15 1.53 24.56
N ASP A 101 3.85 0.23 24.70
CA ASP A 101 4.30 -0.60 25.81
C ASP A 101 5.27 -1.66 25.28
N TYR A 102 6.57 -1.47 25.54
CA TYR A 102 7.62 -2.42 25.18
C TYR A 102 7.61 -3.69 26.06
N GLY A 103 6.80 -3.72 27.11
CA GLY A 103 6.70 -4.82 28.08
C GLY A 103 7.71 -4.69 29.21
N ALA A 104 7.26 -4.92 30.45
CA ALA A 104 8.06 -4.71 31.66
C ALA A 104 9.36 -5.53 31.67
N THR A 105 9.29 -6.83 31.34
CA THR A 105 10.46 -7.72 31.33
C THR A 105 11.46 -7.36 30.23
N HIS A 106 10.98 -6.96 29.05
CA HIS A 106 11.85 -6.57 27.95
C HIS A 106 12.61 -5.28 28.29
N ALA A 107 11.88 -4.26 28.76
CA ALA A 107 12.42 -2.98 29.17
C ALA A 107 13.46 -3.12 30.31
N GLU A 108 13.17 -3.93 31.34
CA GLU A 108 14.11 -4.21 32.43
C GLU A 108 15.38 -4.91 31.92
N LYS A 109 15.21 -5.94 31.08
CA LYS A 109 16.33 -6.73 30.53
C LYS A 109 17.26 -5.90 29.66
N HIS A 110 16.71 -4.97 28.86
CA HIS A 110 17.46 -4.20 27.88
C HIS A 110 17.77 -2.77 28.34
N GLY A 111 17.35 -2.38 29.54
CA GLY A 111 17.74 -1.12 30.18
C GLY A 111 17.16 0.12 29.51
N HIS A 112 15.91 0.06 29.03
CA HIS A 112 15.21 1.19 28.43
C HIS A 112 13.82 1.39 29.03
N ASN A 113 13.17 2.49 28.66
CA ASN A 113 11.81 2.80 29.12
C ASN A 113 10.82 1.74 28.65
N ARG A 114 9.89 1.34 29.52
CA ARG A 114 8.77 0.47 29.16
C ARG A 114 7.72 1.19 28.33
N LEU A 115 7.38 2.42 28.71
CA LEU A 115 6.29 3.18 28.12
C LEU A 115 6.83 4.40 27.39
N ILE A 116 6.39 4.63 26.16
CA ILE A 116 6.62 5.87 25.40
C ILE A 116 5.29 6.35 24.83
N VAL A 117 4.97 7.62 25.06
CA VAL A 117 3.81 8.27 24.43
C VAL A 117 4.17 8.59 22.98
N VAL A 118 3.43 8.04 22.02
CA VAL A 118 3.50 8.48 20.63
C VAL A 118 2.66 9.75 20.54
N SER A 119 3.27 10.87 20.15
CA SER A 119 2.60 12.18 20.12
C SER A 119 1.56 12.29 18.99
N ASP A 120 1.70 11.54 17.91
CA ASP A 120 1.00 11.89 16.67
C ASP A 120 0.12 10.72 16.21
N TYR A 121 -1.19 10.88 16.39
CA TYR A 121 -2.22 9.89 16.02
C TYR A 121 -2.44 9.90 14.50
N LEU A 122 -1.64 9.14 13.77
CA LEU A 122 -1.61 9.20 12.29
C LEU A 122 -2.81 8.56 11.56
N PHE A 123 -3.66 7.76 12.23
CA PHE A 123 -4.63 6.91 11.50
C PHE A 123 -6.12 7.12 11.80
N TRP A 124 -6.48 7.79 12.90
CA TRP A 124 -7.89 7.81 13.34
C TRP A 124 -8.53 9.20 13.38
N GLU A 125 -7.75 10.27 13.16
CA GLU A 125 -8.27 11.65 13.21
C GLU A 125 -8.75 12.13 11.83
N GLU A 126 -8.13 11.69 10.72
CA GLU A 126 -8.48 12.15 9.36
C GLU A 126 -9.62 11.37 8.68
N ASP A 127 -9.93 10.15 9.13
CA ASP A 127 -10.91 9.26 8.49
C ASP A 127 -12.17 8.98 9.35
N SER A 128 -12.43 9.83 10.36
CA SER A 128 -13.67 9.74 11.15
C SER A 128 -14.87 10.25 10.33
N ILE A 129 -15.84 9.35 10.17
CA ILE A 129 -17.09 9.45 9.38
C ILE A 129 -17.92 10.70 9.74
#